data_AF-A0A7W8CDF0-F1
#
_entry.id   AF-A0A7W8CDF0-F1
#
_cell.length_a   1.000
_cell.length_b   1.000
_cell.length_c   1.000
_cell.angle_alpha   90.00
_cell.angle_beta   90.00
_cell.angle_gamma   90.00
#
_symmetry.space_group_name_H-M   'P 1'
#
loop_
_entity.id
_entity.type
_entity.pdbx_description
1 polymer ?
#
loop_
_entity_poly.entity_id
_entity_poly.type
_entity_poly.pdbx_seq_one_letter_code
_entity_poly.pdbx_strand_id
1 'polypeptide(L)'
;MTDFRNPTAAAPVDALLLAQARWRDDREAADIVARYSDPWAVNRELVDWLRVAVQKALECGAGPEFGDHDELDVIARWISGVPAQQGATP
;
A
#
# COMPACT_ATOMS: atom_id res chain seq x y z
N MET A 1 35.44 0.16 -0.14
CA MET A 1 34.42 0.01 -1.19
C MET A 1 33.10 -0.12 -0.50
N THR A 2 32.26 0.90 -0.60
CA THR A 2 30.93 0.95 0.00
C THR A 2 30.09 -0.13 -0.65
N ASP A 3 29.67 -1.13 0.13
CA ASP A 3 28.69 -2.12 -0.29
C ASP A 3 27.43 -1.33 -0.68
N PHE A 4 27.17 -1.22 -1.99
CA PHE A 4 25.89 -0.75 -2.47
C PHE A 4 24.88 -1.79 -2.01
N ARG A 5 24.24 -1.54 -0.86
CA ARG A 5 23.13 -2.34 -0.33
C ARG A 5 22.26 -2.72 -1.51
N ASN A 6 22.15 -4.02 -1.78
CA ASN A 6 21.27 -4.56 -2.79
C ASN A 6 19.89 -3.90 -2.58
N PRO A 7 19.44 -2.98 -3.46
CA PRO A 7 18.22 -2.20 -3.24
C PRO A 7 17.01 -3.12 -3.01
N THR A 8 17.03 -4.29 -3.64
CA THR A 8 16.05 -5.37 -3.47
C THR A 8 15.95 -5.91 -2.04
N ALA A 9 17.06 -5.92 -1.29
CA ALA A 9 17.08 -6.43 0.08
C ALA A 9 16.49 -5.43 1.10
N ALA A 10 16.51 -4.13 0.78
CA ALA A 10 15.94 -3.07 1.62
C ALA A 10 14.44 -2.83 1.35
N ALA A 11 13.91 -3.39 0.25
CA ALA A 11 12.55 -3.15 -0.22
C ALA A 11 11.43 -3.31 0.84
N PRO A 12 11.45 -4.28 1.76
CA PRO A 12 10.44 -4.36 2.81
C PRO A 12 10.46 -3.15 3.76
N VAL A 13 11.65 -2.64 4.10
CA VAL A 13 11.76 -1.45 4.96
C VAL A 13 11.36 -0.20 4.18
N ASP A 14 11.81 -0.07 2.94
CA ASP A 14 11.48 1.07 2.09
C ASP A 14 9.97 1.17 1.83
N ALA A 15 9.29 0.04 1.62
CA ALA A 15 7.84 -0.02 1.48
C ALA A 15 7.11 0.45 2.76
N LEU A 16 7.59 0.06 3.96
CA LEU A 16 7.02 0.54 5.23
C LEU A 16 7.25 2.04 5.43
N LEU A 17 8.45 2.54 5.11
CA LEU A 17 8.78 3.96 5.21
C LEU A 17 7.94 4.80 4.24
N LEU A 18 7.75 4.31 3.00
CA LEU A 18 6.90 4.95 2.01
C LEU A 18 5.44 4.99 2.48
N ALA A 19 4.91 3.87 2.98
CA ALA A 19 3.55 3.80 3.52
C ALA A 19 3.37 4.75 4.73
N GLN A 20 4.32 4.79 5.65
CA GLN A 20 4.30 5.69 6.80
C GLN A 20 4.31 7.16 6.40
N ALA A 21 5.17 7.55 5.45
CA ALA A 21 5.24 8.91 4.94
C ALA A 21 3.92 9.33 4.29
N ARG A 22 3.33 8.47 3.45
CA ARG A 22 2.03 8.71 2.82
C ARG A 22 0.89 8.82 3.84
N TRP A 23 0.89 7.99 4.88
CA TRP A 23 -0.11 8.05 5.96
C TRP A 23 -0.07 9.38 6.72
N ARG A 24 1.11 9.97 6.85
CA ARG A 24 1.33 11.27 7.51
C ARG A 24 1.16 12.48 6.59
N ASP A 25 0.81 12.26 5.31
CA ASP A 25 0.85 13.27 4.25
C ASP A 25 2.21 13.99 4.14
N ASP A 26 3.30 13.30 4.52
CA ASP A 26 4.67 13.80 4.41
C ASP A 26 5.20 13.52 3.00
N ARG A 27 4.94 14.46 2.10
CA ARG A 27 5.31 14.36 0.68
C ARG A 27 6.82 14.34 0.47
N GLU A 28 7.57 15.10 1.28
CA GLU A 28 9.03 15.19 1.16
C GLU A 28 9.67 13.85 1.53
N ALA A 29 9.28 13.25 2.65
CA ALA A 29 9.79 11.94 3.05
C ALA A 29 9.40 10.86 2.02
N ALA A 30 8.17 10.89 1.51
CA ALA A 30 7.71 9.93 0.50
C ALA A 30 8.53 10.03 -0.80
N ASP A 31 8.82 11.25 -1.26
CA ASP A 31 9.61 11.49 -2.48
C ASP A 31 11.08 11.07 -2.30
N ILE A 32 11.66 11.31 -1.12
CA ILE A 32 13.00 10.84 -0.77
C ILE A 32 13.07 9.31 -0.83
N VAL A 33 12.15 8.62 -0.15
CA VAL A 33 12.13 7.15 -0.12
C VAL A 33 11.96 6.60 -1.54
N ALA A 34 10.98 7.12 -2.30
CA ALA A 34 10.73 6.69 -3.67
C ALA A 34 11.93 6.88 -4.61
N ARG A 35 12.73 7.94 -4.42
CA ARG A 35 13.92 8.22 -5.23
C ARG A 35 15.05 7.22 -5.03
N TYR A 36 15.20 6.67 -3.82
CA TYR A 36 16.35 5.84 -3.45
C TYR A 36 16.02 4.34 -3.31
N SER A 37 14.74 3.97 -3.37
CA SER A 37 14.29 2.58 -3.32
C SER A 37 14.29 1.89 -4.69
N ASP A 38 14.30 0.55 -4.70
CA ASP A 38 13.92 -0.22 -5.89
C ASP A 38 12.40 -0.20 -6.08
N PRO A 39 11.87 0.43 -7.13
CA PRO A 39 10.43 0.59 -7.30
C PRO A 39 9.70 -0.72 -7.55
N TRP A 40 10.33 -1.69 -8.23
CA TRP A 40 9.68 -2.97 -8.50
C TRP A 40 9.60 -3.82 -7.24
N ALA A 41 10.70 -3.88 -6.48
CA ALA A 41 10.73 -4.64 -5.24
C ALA A 41 9.79 -4.02 -4.19
N VAL A 42 9.78 -2.69 -4.02
CA VAL A 42 8.85 -2.00 -3.11
C VAL A 42 7.40 -2.24 -3.49
N ASN A 43 7.04 -2.13 -4.78
CA ASN A 43 5.68 -2.38 -5.24
C ASN A 43 5.24 -3.83 -4.95
N ARG A 44 6.14 -4.80 -5.11
CA ARG A 44 5.83 -6.20 -4.79
C ARG A 44 5.50 -6.37 -3.31
N GLU A 45 6.32 -5.81 -2.41
CA GLU A 45 6.07 -5.88 -0.96
C GLU A 45 4.74 -5.22 -0.58
N LEU A 46 4.43 -4.05 -1.15
CA LEU A 46 3.15 -3.36 -0.94
C LEU A 46 1.95 -4.20 -1.44
N VAL A 47 2.07 -4.86 -2.59
CA VAL A 47 1.03 -5.73 -3.14
C VAL A 47 0.81 -6.98 -2.26
N ASP A 48 1.89 -7.58 -1.74
CA ASP A 48 1.77 -8.73 -0.85
C ASP A 48 1.09 -8.35 0.48
N TRP A 49 1.36 -7.16 1.03
CA TRP A 49 0.61 -6.68 2.20
C TRP A 49 -0.84 -6.32 1.88
N LEU A 50 -1.10 -5.75 0.70
CA LEU A 50 -2.46 -5.49 0.25
C LEU A 50 -3.27 -6.79 0.16
N ARG A 51 -2.65 -7.88 -0.33
CA ARG A 51 -3.29 -9.21 -0.35
C ARG A 51 -3.69 -9.66 1.06
N VAL A 52 -2.80 -9.53 2.04
CA VAL A 52 -3.10 -9.87 3.45
C VAL A 52 -4.23 -8.99 4.00
N ALA A 53 -4.22 -7.69 3.69
CA ALA A 53 -5.28 -6.78 4.13
C ALA A 53 -6.64 -7.14 3.55
N VAL A 54 -6.70 -7.50 2.27
CA VAL A 54 -7.95 -7.94 1.59
C VAL A 54 -8.45 -9.25 2.18
N GLN A 55 -7.58 -10.24 2.36
CA GLN A 55 -7.95 -11.50 3.02
C GLN A 55 -8.48 -11.26 4.42
N LYS A 56 -7.82 -10.38 5.19
CA LYS A 56 -8.27 -10.07 6.55
C LYS A 56 -9.61 -9.34 6.57
N ALA A 57 -9.86 -8.48 5.59
CA ALA A 57 -11.14 -7.82 5.44
C ALA A 57 -12.27 -8.84 5.23
N LEU A 58 -12.09 -9.81 4.32
CA LEU A 58 -13.04 -10.89 4.09
C LEU A 58 -13.31 -11.70 5.36
N GLU A 59 -12.27 -12.07 6.10
CA GLU A 59 -12.39 -12.79 7.38
C GLU A 59 -13.18 -12.00 8.44
N CYS A 60 -13.07 -10.67 8.43
CA CYS A 60 -13.68 -9.78 9.41
C CYS A 60 -15.08 -9.28 9.01
N GLY A 61 -15.68 -9.81 7.93
CA GLY A 61 -17.03 -9.45 7.52
C GLY A 61 -17.08 -8.37 6.44
N ALA A 62 -16.00 -8.08 5.71
CA ALA A 62 -16.12 -7.48 4.38
C ALA A 62 -16.61 -8.53 3.36
N GLY A 63 -17.64 -9.30 3.72
CA GLY A 63 -18.18 -10.42 2.95
C GLY A 63 -19.46 -10.02 2.20
N PRO A 64 -20.39 -10.96 1.96
CA PRO A 64 -21.60 -10.73 1.18
C PRO A 64 -22.46 -9.55 1.64
N GLU A 65 -22.38 -9.16 2.92
CA GLU A 65 -23.05 -8.00 3.50
C GLU A 65 -22.59 -6.65 2.92
N PHE A 66 -21.38 -6.58 2.35
CA PHE A 66 -20.85 -5.44 1.60
C PHE A 66 -20.91 -5.66 0.08
N GLY A 67 -21.48 -6.79 -0.36
CA GLY A 67 -21.50 -7.21 -1.76
C GLY A 67 -20.21 -7.89 -2.23
N ASP A 68 -19.30 -8.23 -1.32
CA ASP A 68 -18.00 -8.82 -1.65
C ASP A 68 -18.06 -10.36 -1.59
N HIS A 69 -17.78 -11.04 -2.70
CA HIS A 69 -17.78 -12.51 -2.80
C HIS A 69 -16.36 -13.07 -2.90
N ASP A 70 -15.42 -12.28 -3.41
CA ASP A 70 -14.00 -12.60 -3.52
C ASP A 70 -13.11 -11.38 -3.26
N GLU A 71 -11.79 -11.58 -3.32
CA GLU A 71 -10.81 -10.53 -3.11
C GLU A 71 -10.90 -9.37 -4.13
N LEU A 72 -11.36 -9.65 -5.35
CA LEU A 72 -11.47 -8.63 -6.41
C LEU A 72 -12.64 -7.69 -6.15
N ASP A 73 -13.75 -8.19 -5.60
CA ASP A 73 -14.87 -7.35 -5.18
C ASP A 73 -14.44 -6.34 -4.11
N VAL A 74 -13.68 -6.80 -3.11
CA VAL A 74 -13.13 -5.94 -2.05
C VAL A 74 -12.23 -4.85 -2.65
N ILE A 75 -11.33 -5.23 -3.56
CA ILE A 75 -10.44 -4.27 -4.25
C ILE A 75 -11.26 -3.27 -5.07
N ALA A 76 -12.25 -3.72 -5.84
CA ALA A 76 -13.10 -2.86 -6.66
C ALA A 76 -13.88 -1.85 -5.81
N ARG A 77 -14.39 -2.28 -4.65
CA ARG A 77 -15.07 -1.42 -3.69
C ARG A 77 -14.11 -0.39 -3.08
N TRP A 78 -12.90 -0.80 -2.69
CA TRP A 78 -11.89 0.13 -2.16
C TRP A 78 -11.47 1.18 -3.20
N ILE A 79 -11.26 0.77 -4.46
CA ILE A 79 -10.98 1.68 -5.59
C ILE A 79 -12.12 2.68 -5.76
N SER A 80 -13.37 2.22 -5.70
CA SER A 80 -14.55 3.06 -5.83
C SER A 80 -14.70 4.07 -4.67
N GLY A 81 -14.10 3.78 -3.51
CA GLY A 81 -14.05 4.68 -2.34
C GLY A 81 -12.97 5.78 -2.44
N VAL A 82 -11.96 5.63 -3.30
CA VAL A 82 -10.85 6.59 -3.43
C VAL A 82 -11.33 8.01 -3.82
N PRO A 83 -12.27 8.19 -4.77
CA PRO A 83 -12.76 9.53 -5.13
C PRO A 83 -13.55 10.22 -4.02
N ALA A 84 -14.23 9.47 -3.14
CA ALA A 84 -15.09 10.03 -2.10
C ALA A 84 -14.32 10.70 -0.96
N GLN A 85 -13.05 10.33 -0.76
CA GLN A 85 -12.19 10.92 0.27
C GLN A 85 -11.40 12.16 -0.21
N GLN A 86 -11.25 12.34 -1.53
CA GLN A 86 -10.53 13.49 -2.11
C GLN A 86 -11.39 14.77 -2.19
N GLY A 87 -12.71 14.66 -1.96
CA GLY A 87 -13.63 15.81 -1.86
C GLY A 87 -14.03 16.19 -0.43
N ALA A 88 -13.59 15.44 0.58
CA ALA A 88 -13.86 15.71 1.99
C ALA A 88 -12.65 16.42 2.62
N THR A 89 -12.38 17.65 2.20
CA THR A 89 -11.47 18.56 2.89
C THR A 89 -12.30 19.39 3.88
N PRO A 90 -12.07 19.33 5.20
CA PRO A 90 -12.47 20.41 6.10
C PRO A 90 -11.64 21.68 5.86
#